data_AF-A0A348WEY4-F1
#
_entry.id   AF-A0A348WEY4-F1
#
_cell.length_a   1.000
_cell.length_b   1.000
_cell.length_c   1.000
_cell.angle_alpha   90.00
_cell.angle_beta   90.00
_cell.angle_gamma   90.00
#
_symmetry.space_group_name_H-M   'P 1'
#
loop_
_entity.id
_entity.type
_entity.pdbx_description
1 polymer ?
#
loop_
_entity_poly.entity_id
_entity_poly.type
_entity_poly.pdbx_seq_one_letter_code
_entity_poly.pdbx_strand_id
1 'polypeptide(L)'
;QYPIDRFAMEVKRQLDVLDRQLAERRFIAGEDYTIADMAIWPWYGNLALGRQYGDAATFLSLHEYEHVQRWANEIENRPAVQRGRKVNRFWGEPEEQLWERHAASDFETQTQDKIGEDA
;
A
#
# COMPACT_ATOMS: atom_id res chain seq x y z
N GLN A 1 26.20 0.99 -10.38
CA GLN A 1 25.63 -0.28 -9.87
C GLN A 1 25.54 -0.30 -8.35
N TYR A 2 26.63 -0.01 -7.62
CA TYR A 2 26.70 -0.08 -6.15
C TYR A 2 25.48 0.48 -5.36
N PRO A 3 24.96 1.70 -5.62
CA PRO A 3 23.85 2.22 -4.81
C PRO A 3 22.55 1.44 -5.00
N ILE A 4 22.25 1.05 -6.24
CA ILE A 4 21.05 0.28 -6.58
C ILE A 4 21.12 -1.08 -5.90
N ASP A 5 22.24 -1.81 -6.07
CA ASP A 5 22.39 -3.14 -5.48
C ASP A 5 22.32 -3.09 -3.95
N ARG A 6 22.99 -2.10 -3.33
CA ARG A 6 22.98 -1.91 -1.87
C ARG A 6 21.57 -1.72 -1.33
N PHE A 7 20.80 -0.80 -1.90
CA PHE A 7 19.47 -0.49 -1.38
C PHE A 7 18.42 -1.53 -1.79
N ALA A 8 18.55 -2.16 -2.96
CA ALA A 8 17.71 -3.29 -3.36
C ALA A 8 17.89 -4.49 -2.43
N MET A 9 19.14 -4.83 -2.07
CA MET A 9 19.42 -5.89 -1.10
C MET A 9 18.82 -5.60 0.27
N GLU A 10 18.92 -4.35 0.75
CA GLU A 10 18.33 -3.97 2.04
C GLU A 10 16.79 -4.01 2.02
N VAL A 11 16.15 -3.57 0.92
CA VAL A 11 14.69 -3.69 0.78
C VAL A 11 14.27 -5.16 0.75
N LYS A 12 15.00 -6.03 0.05
CA LYS A 12 14.74 -7.49 0.08
C LYS A 12 14.92 -8.08 1.49
N ARG A 13 15.89 -7.60 2.28
CA ARG A 13 16.07 -8.00 3.67
C ARG A 13 14.89 -7.55 4.55
N GLN A 14 14.40 -6.32 4.36
CA GLN A 14 13.24 -5.80 5.07
C GLN A 14 11.98 -6.59 4.74
N LEU A 15 11.77 -6.92 3.46
CA LEU A 15 10.67 -7.78 3.00
C LEU A 15 10.77 -9.19 3.61
N ASP A 16 11.95 -9.81 3.65
CA ASP A 16 12.15 -11.13 4.28
C ASP A 16 11.87 -11.11 5.79
N VAL A 17 12.21 -10.02 6.50
CA VAL A 17 11.82 -9.85 7.91
C VAL A 17 10.30 -9.80 8.07
N LEU A 18 9.62 -9.02 7.23
CA LEU A 18 8.16 -8.90 7.27
C LEU A 18 7.48 -10.24 6.90
N ASP A 19 7.97 -10.92 5.88
CA ASP A 19 7.39 -12.16 5.38
C ASP A 19 7.49 -13.28 6.43
N ARG A 20 8.64 -13.42 7.09
CA ARG A 20 8.79 -14.37 8.21
C ARG A 20 7.92 -14.04 9.40
N GLN A 21 7.80 -12.75 9.75
CA GLN A 21 6.90 -12.31 10.82
C GLN A 21 5.44 -12.63 10.50
N LEU A 22 5.03 -12.41 9.25
CA LEU A 22 3.68 -12.67 8.78
C LEU A 22 3.42 -14.16 8.52
N ALA A 23 4.45 -14.99 8.32
CA ALA A 23 4.29 -16.44 8.25
C ALA A 23 3.63 -17.01 9.53
N GLU A 24 3.99 -16.44 10.68
CA GLU A 24 3.53 -16.91 11.99
C GLU A 24 2.33 -16.11 12.54
N ARG A 25 2.01 -14.96 11.94
CA ARG A 25 1.01 -14.02 12.46
C ARG A 25 0.08 -13.50 11.39
N ARG A 26 -1.16 -13.22 11.77
CA ARG A 26 -2.13 -12.61 10.86
C ARG A 26 -1.74 -11.17 10.47
N PHE A 27 -1.40 -10.36 11.47
CA PHE A 27 -0.94 -8.97 11.33
C PHE A 27 0.42 -8.78 11.99
N ILE A 28 1.05 -7.62 11.78
CA ILE A 28 2.46 -7.43 12.15
C ILE A 28 2.73 -7.64 13.65
N ALA A 29 1.77 -7.25 14.50
CA ALA A 29 1.88 -7.31 15.95
C ALA A 29 1.21 -8.54 16.57
N GLY A 30 0.46 -9.36 15.80
CA GLY A 30 -0.30 -10.49 16.33
C GLY A 30 -1.56 -10.80 15.52
N GLU A 31 -2.64 -11.18 16.21
CA GLU A 31 -3.91 -11.57 15.58
C GLU A 31 -4.79 -10.37 15.18
N ASP A 32 -4.58 -9.22 15.83
CA ASP A 32 -5.39 -8.03 15.63
C ASP A 32 -4.67 -6.99 14.77
N TYR A 33 -5.45 -6.31 13.92
CA TYR A 33 -4.99 -5.19 13.12
C TYR A 33 -4.68 -3.97 14.01
N THR A 34 -3.49 -3.40 13.85
CA THR A 34 -3.03 -2.28 14.68
C THR A 34 -2.52 -1.10 13.86
N ILE A 35 -2.16 -0.02 14.55
CA ILE A 35 -1.46 1.12 13.94
C ILE A 35 -0.11 0.74 13.34
N ALA A 36 0.51 -0.38 13.76
CA ALA A 36 1.75 -0.85 13.16
C ALA A 36 1.50 -1.31 11.71
N ASP A 37 0.39 -2.00 11.45
CA ASP A 37 -0.01 -2.34 10.08
C ASP A 37 -0.34 -1.09 9.26
N MET A 38 -1.03 -0.11 9.86
CA MET A 38 -1.30 1.19 9.22
C MET A 38 -0.02 1.92 8.82
N ALA A 39 1.04 1.82 9.63
CA ALA A 39 2.32 2.49 9.37
C ALA A 39 3.11 1.79 8.26
N ILE A 40 3.09 0.46 8.21
CA ILE A 40 3.91 -0.35 7.30
C ILE A 40 3.23 -0.50 5.93
N TRP A 41 1.90 -0.69 5.92
CA TRP A 41 1.16 -1.07 4.71
C TRP A 41 1.22 -0.04 3.56
N PRO A 42 1.13 1.28 3.79
CA PRO A 42 1.27 2.26 2.72
C PRO A 42 2.62 2.19 2.00
N TRP A 43 3.66 1.62 2.64
CA TRP A 43 4.97 1.35 2.04
C TRP A 43 5.03 -0.05 1.44
N TYR A 44 5.16 -1.07 2.30
CA TYR A 44 5.45 -2.44 1.85
C TYR A 44 4.24 -3.14 1.25
N GLY A 45 3.03 -2.82 1.70
CA GLY A 45 1.80 -3.35 1.10
C GLY A 45 1.62 -2.84 -0.33
N ASN A 46 1.72 -1.53 -0.53
CA ASN A 46 1.65 -0.95 -1.88
C ASN A 46 2.80 -1.42 -2.78
N LEU A 47 4.02 -1.56 -2.25
CA LEU A 47 5.15 -2.11 -3.00
C LEU A 47 4.85 -3.55 -3.44
N ALA A 48 4.41 -4.42 -2.53
CA ALA A 48 4.04 -5.81 -2.82
C ALA A 48 2.92 -5.93 -3.88
N LEU A 49 1.96 -5.00 -3.86
CA LEU A 49 0.87 -4.91 -4.83
C LEU A 49 1.28 -4.23 -6.16
N GLY A 50 2.56 -3.89 -6.36
CA GLY A 50 3.08 -3.32 -7.61
C GLY A 50 2.68 -1.87 -7.86
N ARG A 51 2.38 -1.10 -6.82
CA ARG A 51 1.86 0.28 -6.92
C ARG A 51 2.92 1.35 -6.68
N GLN A 52 4.19 0.97 -6.55
CA GLN A 52 5.29 1.90 -6.27
C GLN A 52 6.49 1.63 -7.16
N TYR A 53 7.19 2.70 -7.52
CA TYR A 53 8.49 2.67 -8.20
C TYR A 53 8.51 1.88 -9.52
N GLY A 54 7.44 1.94 -10.31
CA GLY A 54 7.39 1.34 -11.65
C GLY A 54 7.43 -0.18 -11.61
N ASP A 55 8.49 -0.79 -12.17
CA ASP A 55 8.69 -2.23 -12.27
C ASP A 55 9.36 -2.86 -11.04
N ALA A 56 9.46 -2.11 -9.93
CA ALA A 56 10.11 -2.57 -8.70
C ALA A 56 9.56 -3.90 -8.17
N ALA A 57 8.28 -4.20 -8.39
CA ALA A 57 7.71 -5.49 -7.98
C ALA A 57 8.35 -6.68 -8.70
N THR A 58 8.65 -6.54 -9.98
CA THR A 58 9.39 -7.53 -10.76
C THR A 58 10.86 -7.54 -10.34
N PHE A 59 11.49 -6.36 -10.25
CA PHE A 59 12.91 -6.21 -9.93
C PHE A 59 13.29 -6.79 -8.56
N LEU A 60 12.41 -6.66 -7.56
CA LEU A 60 12.63 -7.16 -6.19
C LEU A 60 12.09 -8.59 -5.97
N SER A 61 11.55 -9.24 -7.00
CA SER A 61 10.89 -10.56 -6.93
C SER A 61 9.75 -10.63 -5.91
N LEU A 62 8.85 -9.65 -5.90
CA LEU A 62 7.84 -9.55 -4.82
C LEU A 62 6.81 -10.67 -4.78
N HIS A 63 6.74 -11.49 -5.82
CA HIS A 63 5.91 -12.69 -5.86
C HIS A 63 6.43 -13.80 -4.93
N GLU A 64 7.70 -13.74 -4.49
CA GLU A 64 8.29 -14.72 -3.57
C GLU A 64 7.85 -14.51 -2.11
N TYR A 65 7.37 -13.32 -1.74
CA TYR A 65 6.96 -12.98 -0.38
C TYR A 65 5.46 -13.22 -0.17
N GLU A 66 5.06 -14.50 -0.17
CA GLU A 66 3.65 -14.92 -0.17
C GLU A 66 2.87 -14.41 1.06
N HIS A 67 3.51 -14.31 2.22
CA HIS A 67 2.85 -13.86 3.45
C HIS A 67 2.67 -12.34 3.46
N VAL A 68 3.63 -11.59 2.93
CA VAL A 68 3.48 -10.16 2.66
C VAL A 68 2.34 -9.92 1.66
N GLN A 69 2.26 -10.71 0.57
CA GLN A 69 1.18 -10.60 -0.42
C GLN A 69 -0.19 -10.84 0.22
N ARG A 70 -0.34 -11.89 1.04
CA ARG A 70 -1.59 -12.19 1.75
C ARG A 70 -1.99 -11.05 2.67
N TRP A 71 -1.07 -10.57 3.51
CA TRP A 71 -1.32 -9.44 4.42
C TRP A 71 -1.66 -8.15 3.68
N ALA A 72 -0.96 -7.88 2.58
CA ALA A 72 -1.20 -6.69 1.76
C ALA A 72 -2.62 -6.70 1.17
N ASN A 73 -3.05 -7.82 0.59
CA ASN A 73 -4.40 -7.99 0.03
C ASN A 73 -5.49 -7.98 1.11
N GLU A 74 -5.24 -8.57 2.28
CA GLU A 74 -6.21 -8.56 3.38
C GLU A 74 -6.51 -7.13 3.86
N ILE A 75 -5.47 -6.31 4.03
CA ILE A 75 -5.62 -4.91 4.44
C ILE A 75 -6.22 -4.05 3.32
N GLU A 76 -5.83 -4.28 2.07
CA GLU A 76 -6.39 -3.61 0.89
C GLU A 76 -7.92 -3.72 0.83
N ASN A 77 -8.47 -4.87 1.22
CA ASN A 77 -9.91 -5.13 1.18
C ASN A 77 -10.70 -4.45 2.31
N ARG A 78 -10.03 -3.74 3.23
CA ARG A 78 -10.70 -3.01 4.30
C ARG A 78 -11.35 -1.73 3.73
N PRO A 79 -12.65 -1.49 3.92
CA PRO A 79 -13.31 -0.29 3.40
C PRO A 79 -12.67 1.03 3.88
N ALA A 80 -12.13 1.05 5.10
CA ALA A 80 -11.44 2.21 5.63
C ALA A 80 -10.10 2.50 4.92
N VAL A 81 -9.37 1.46 4.50
CA VAL A 81 -8.11 1.59 3.76
C VAL A 81 -8.39 2.07 2.34
N GLN A 82 -9.39 1.49 1.67
CA GLN A 82 -9.83 1.92 0.35
C GLN A 82 -10.26 3.39 0.33
N ARG A 83 -10.94 3.88 1.38
CA ARG A 83 -11.27 5.30 1.51
C ARG A 83 -10.05 6.15 1.84
N GLY A 84 -9.28 5.77 2.86
CA GLY A 84 -8.14 6.55 3.34
C GLY A 84 -7.07 6.78 2.26
N ARG A 85 -6.83 5.78 1.40
CA ARG A 85 -5.90 5.88 0.27
C ARG A 85 -6.25 6.92 -0.79
N LYS A 86 -7.49 7.40 -0.84
CA LYS A 86 -7.92 8.41 -1.82
C LYS A 86 -7.61 9.83 -1.37
N VAL A 87 -7.59 10.05 -0.06
CA VAL A 87 -7.49 11.39 0.54
C VAL A 87 -6.11 11.99 0.24
N ASN A 88 -6.10 13.23 -0.23
CA ASN A 88 -4.92 13.99 -0.66
C ASN A 88 -4.10 13.33 -1.78
N ARG A 89 -4.71 12.41 -2.54
CA ARG A 89 -4.06 11.74 -3.66
C ARG A 89 -4.47 12.40 -4.96
N PHE A 90 -3.48 12.88 -5.72
CA PHE A 90 -3.65 13.57 -7.00
C PHE A 90 -3.09 12.78 -8.21
N TRP A 91 -2.88 11.48 -8.04
CA TRP A 91 -2.34 10.58 -9.08
C TRP A 91 -2.99 9.19 -9.03
N GLY A 92 -2.93 8.46 -10.14
CA GLY A 92 -3.61 7.17 -10.33
C GLY A 92 -4.96 7.33 -11.01
N GLU A 93 -5.82 6.33 -10.92
CA GLU A 93 -7.16 6.40 -11.53
C GLU A 93 -8.02 7.49 -10.87
N PRO A 94 -8.81 8.27 -11.63
CA PRO A 94 -9.61 9.38 -11.09
C PRO A 94 -10.54 9.00 -9.92
N GLU A 95 -11.14 7.81 -9.94
CA GLU A 95 -11.99 7.32 -8.85
C GLU A 95 -11.24 6.97 -7.57
N GLU A 96 -9.91 6.84 -7.63
CA GLU A 96 -9.02 6.68 -6.48
C GLU A 96 -8.48 8.00 -5.94
N GLN A 97 -8.87 9.14 -6.50
CA GLN A 97 -8.37 10.45 -6.12
C GLN A 97 -9.45 11.27 -5.40
N LEU A 98 -9.11 11.79 -4.23
CA LEU A 98 -9.88 12.76 -3.46
C LEU A 98 -8.91 13.81 -2.91
N TRP A 99 -8.76 14.95 -3.60
CA TRP A 99 -7.70 15.92 -3.29
C TRP A 99 -7.84 16.53 -1.89
N GLU A 100 -9.07 16.76 -1.45
CA GLU A 100 -9.38 17.24 -0.10
C GLU A 100 -10.57 16.48 0.49
N ARG A 101 -10.59 16.34 1.82
CA ARG A 101 -11.72 15.75 2.54
C ARG A 101 -12.13 16.67 3.68
N HIS A 102 -13.36 17.18 3.58
CA HIS A 102 -14.01 18.03 4.58
C HIS A 102 -15.27 17.40 5.17
N ALA A 103 -15.89 16.44 4.46
CA ALA A 103 -17.05 15.67 4.91
C ALA A 103 -16.96 14.18 4.53
N ALA A 104 -17.87 13.36 5.05
CA ALA A 104 -17.95 11.93 4.68
C ALA A 104 -18.54 11.72 3.27
N SER A 105 -19.48 12.58 2.86
CA SER A 105 -20.12 12.58 1.54
C SER A 105 -19.16 12.92 0.39
N ASP A 106 -17.95 13.37 0.68
CA ASP A 106 -16.96 13.74 -0.33
C ASP A 106 -16.55 12.52 -1.17
N PHE A 107 -16.54 11.32 -0.59
CA PHE A 107 -16.28 10.08 -1.34
C PHE A 107 -17.35 9.77 -2.40
N GLU A 108 -18.56 10.33 -2.24
CA GLU A 108 -19.70 10.13 -3.14
C GLU A 108 -19.83 11.24 -4.17
N THR A 109 -19.20 12.40 -3.95
CA THR A 109 -19.46 13.63 -4.72
C THR A 109 -18.23 14.38 -5.20
N GLN A 110 -17.07 14.22 -4.55
CA GLN A 110 -15.86 15.03 -4.75
C GLN A 110 -14.63 14.24 -5.23
N THR A 111 -14.78 12.96 -5.62
CA THR A 111 -13.67 12.23 -6.24
C THR A 111 -13.45 12.70 -7.67
N GLN A 112 -12.24 12.53 -8.19
CA GLN A 112 -11.81 13.16 -9.44
C GLN A 112 -12.58 12.68 -10.68
N ASP A 113 -13.11 11.45 -10.65
CA ASP A 113 -14.04 10.93 -11.67
C ASP A 113 -15.36 11.71 -11.77
N LYS A 114 -15.74 12.46 -10.72
CA LYS A 114 -17.00 13.19 -10.62
C LYS A 114 -16.87 14.67 -10.94
N ILE A 115 -15.75 15.27 -10.55
CA ILE A 115 -15.54 16.73 -10.63
C ILE A 115 -14.59 17.15 -11.76
N GLY A 116 -13.76 16.23 -12.30
CA GLY A 116 -12.77 16.56 -13.32
C GLY A 116 -11.63 17.45 -12.81
N GLU A 117 -10.67 17.80 -13.69
CA GLU A 117 -9.40 18.49 -13.34
C GLU A 117 -9.52 19.94 -12.85
N ASP A 118 -10.71 20.55 -12.95
CA ASP A 118 -10.93 21.98 -12.72
C ASP A 118 -11.48 22.34 -11.32
N ALA A 119 -11.23 21.48 -10.32
CA ALA A 119 -11.74 21.63 -8.95
C ALA A 119 -10.94 22.60 -8.06
#